data_AF-A0A3B3DTI0-F1
#
_entry.id   AF-A0A3B3DTI0-F1
#
_cell.length_a   1.000
_cell.length_b   1.000
_cell.length_c   1.000
_cell.angle_alpha   90.00
_cell.angle_beta   90.00
_cell.angle_gamma   90.00
#
_symmetry.space_group_name_H-M   'P 1'
#
loop_
_entity.id
_entity.type
_entity.pdbx_description
1 polymer ?
#
loop_
_entity_poly.entity_id
_entity_poly.type
_entity_poly.pdbx_seq_one_letter_code
_entity_poly.pdbx_strand_id
1 'polypeptide(L)'
;MWRPHRLSLTHSLVLHYGLYKKMMVFMPYKASQHDMCRFHSEDYIDFLQKVSPNNMQGFTKSLNTFNVGDDCPVFPGLFEFCSRYTGASLQGATQLNHKICDIAINWAGGLHHAKKFGASGFCYVNDIVISILELLKYHPRVLYINIDIHHGDGVQEAFYLTDRVMTVSFHKYGNYFFPGTGESCSQLVLAPSWIYEDSRLLSCR
;
A
#
# COMPACT_ATOMS: atom_id res chain seq x y z
N MET A 1 17.16 7.07 4.77
CA MET A 1 17.31 5.61 4.92
C MET A 1 16.08 5.06 5.64
N TRP A 2 15.23 4.32 4.93
CA TRP A 2 14.07 3.64 5.52
C TRP A 2 14.54 2.50 6.45
N ARG A 3 13.95 2.37 7.65
CA ARG A 3 14.38 1.41 8.69
C ARG A 3 13.19 0.61 9.23
N PRO A 4 13.04 -0.69 8.88
CA PRO A 4 11.92 -1.50 9.36
C PRO A 4 11.87 -1.65 10.89
N HIS A 5 13.01 -1.46 11.57
CA HIS A 5 13.11 -1.55 13.04
C HIS A 5 12.15 -0.61 13.79
N ARG A 6 11.65 0.46 13.15
CA ARG A 6 10.59 1.33 13.71
C ARG A 6 9.33 0.54 14.11
N LEU A 7 9.05 -0.57 13.41
CA LEU A 7 7.92 -1.46 13.69
C LEU A 7 8.13 -2.22 15.00
N SER A 8 9.35 -2.69 15.25
CA SER A 8 9.73 -3.35 16.50
C SER A 8 9.62 -2.40 17.69
N LEU A 9 10.02 -1.13 17.52
CA LEU A 9 9.86 -0.08 18.54
C LEU A 9 8.38 0.19 18.83
N THR A 10 7.57 0.35 17.77
CA THR A 10 6.12 0.55 17.89
C THR A 10 5.46 -0.61 18.62
N HIS A 11 5.77 -1.85 18.22
CA HIS A 11 5.23 -3.05 18.86
C HIS A 11 5.65 -3.16 20.33
N SER A 12 6.92 -2.88 20.65
CA SER A 12 7.41 -2.86 22.04
C SER A 12 6.63 -1.87 22.90
N LEU A 13 6.38 -0.66 22.41
CA LEU A 13 5.58 0.35 23.14
C LEU A 13 4.13 -0.11 23.31
N VAL A 14 3.49 -0.65 22.27
CA VAL A 14 2.12 -1.21 22.35
C VAL A 14 2.02 -2.29 23.43
N LEU A 15 3.04 -3.14 23.56
CA LEU A 15 3.11 -4.16 24.60
C LEU A 15 3.28 -3.55 26.00
N HIS A 16 4.26 -2.66 26.19
CA HIS A 16 4.58 -2.09 27.50
C HIS A 16 3.50 -1.13 28.02
N TYR A 17 2.76 -0.45 27.14
CA TYR A 17 1.57 0.32 27.53
C TYR A 17 0.33 -0.55 27.80
N GLY A 18 0.41 -1.87 27.60
CA GLY A 18 -0.71 -2.78 27.82
C GLY A 18 -1.85 -2.63 26.81
N LEU A 19 -1.64 -1.93 25.69
CA LEU A 19 -2.67 -1.72 24.66
C LEU A 19 -3.10 -3.02 24.00
N TYR A 20 -2.19 -4.00 23.90
CA TYR A 20 -2.49 -5.34 23.38
C TYR A 20 -3.63 -6.04 24.14
N LYS A 21 -3.87 -5.71 25.41
CA LYS A 21 -4.98 -6.28 26.21
C LYS A 21 -6.36 -5.79 25.74
N LYS A 22 -6.39 -4.72 24.95
CA LYS A 22 -7.61 -4.09 24.40
C LYS A 22 -7.80 -4.36 22.91
N MET A 23 -7.02 -5.26 22.32
CA MET A 23 -7.07 -5.60 20.90
C MET A 23 -6.82 -7.08 20.69
N MET A 24 -7.34 -7.64 19.60
CA MET A 24 -6.97 -8.98 19.15
C MET A 24 -5.65 -8.91 18.38
N VAL A 25 -4.61 -9.56 18.89
CA VAL A 25 -3.29 -9.58 18.26
C VAL A 25 -3.14 -10.86 17.45
N PHE A 26 -2.86 -10.70 16.16
CA PHE A 26 -2.66 -11.82 15.24
C PHE A 26 -1.20 -11.88 14.77
N MET A 27 -0.71 -13.10 14.57
CA MET A 27 0.47 -13.30 13.73
C MET A 27 0.01 -13.23 12.27
N PRO A 28 0.52 -12.28 11.45
CA PRO A 28 -0.03 -12.08 10.12
C PRO A 28 0.25 -13.23 9.17
N TYR A 29 -0.69 -13.44 8.25
CA TYR A 29 -0.52 -14.24 7.05
C TYR A 29 0.70 -13.78 6.23
N LYS A 30 1.35 -14.69 5.51
CA LYS A 30 2.41 -14.39 4.55
C LYS A 30 1.82 -14.42 3.14
N ALA A 31 1.74 -13.25 2.49
CA ALA A 31 1.20 -13.15 1.14
C ALA A 31 2.04 -13.97 0.15
N SER A 32 1.35 -14.75 -0.68
CA SER A 32 1.94 -15.53 -1.75
C SER A 32 2.14 -14.68 -3.01
N GLN A 33 2.88 -15.21 -3.98
CA GLN A 33 2.94 -14.62 -5.32
C GLN A 33 1.54 -14.48 -5.94
N HIS A 34 0.65 -15.47 -5.73
CA HIS A 34 -0.73 -15.43 -6.23
C HIS A 34 -1.49 -14.21 -5.69
N ASP A 35 -1.32 -13.90 -4.40
CA ASP A 35 -1.95 -12.71 -3.80
C ASP A 35 -1.41 -11.41 -4.40
N MET A 36 -0.09 -11.32 -4.58
CA MET A 36 0.57 -10.12 -5.11
C MET A 36 0.23 -9.87 -6.58
N CYS A 37 0.11 -10.94 -7.38
CA CYS A 37 -0.21 -10.87 -8.80
C CYS A 37 -1.67 -10.48 -9.10
N ARG A 38 -2.51 -10.31 -8.07
CA ARG A 38 -3.83 -9.70 -8.23
C ARG A 38 -3.75 -8.25 -8.72
N PHE A 39 -2.63 -7.57 -8.46
CA PHE A 39 -2.35 -6.23 -8.96
C PHE A 39 -1.08 -6.20 -9.82
N HIS A 40 0.03 -6.71 -9.28
CA HIS A 40 1.33 -6.64 -9.93
C HIS A 40 1.44 -7.60 -11.10
N SER A 41 2.35 -7.32 -12.04
CA SER A 41 2.67 -8.28 -13.09
C SER A 41 3.43 -9.50 -12.56
N GLU A 42 3.19 -10.66 -13.17
CA GLU A 42 3.80 -11.92 -12.73
C GLU A 42 5.33 -11.91 -12.84
N ASP A 43 5.86 -11.31 -13.91
CA ASP A 43 7.30 -11.19 -14.17
C ASP A 43 8.01 -10.30 -13.13
N TYR A 44 7.34 -9.24 -12.66
CA TYR A 44 7.85 -8.38 -11.61
C TYR A 44 7.92 -9.12 -10.26
N ILE A 45 6.84 -9.83 -9.88
CA ILE A 45 6.82 -10.58 -8.62
C ILE A 45 7.80 -11.77 -8.66
N ASP A 46 7.90 -12.47 -9.79
CA ASP A 46 8.88 -13.53 -10.00
C ASP A 46 10.32 -13.01 -9.86
N PHE A 47 10.60 -11.81 -10.42
CA PHE A 47 11.88 -11.13 -10.22
C PHE A 47 12.16 -10.82 -8.74
N LEU A 48 11.21 -10.21 -8.02
CA LEU A 48 11.39 -9.90 -6.59
C LEU A 48 11.66 -11.15 -5.76
N GLN A 49 11.08 -12.29 -6.13
CA GLN A 49 11.27 -13.57 -5.45
C GLN A 49 12.65 -14.18 -5.70
N LYS A 50 13.23 -13.96 -6.89
CA LYS A 50 14.52 -14.53 -7.32
C LYS A 50 15.73 -13.66 -7.00
N VAL A 51 15.57 -12.34 -7.01
CA VAL A 51 16.69 -11.41 -6.84
C VAL A 51 17.24 -11.45 -5.41
N SER A 52 18.56 -11.46 -5.30
CA SER A 52 19.29 -11.45 -4.04
C SER A 52 20.59 -10.68 -4.21
N PRO A 53 21.23 -10.21 -3.12
CA PRO A 53 22.51 -9.53 -3.20
C PRO A 53 23.60 -10.36 -3.91
N ASN A 54 23.50 -11.69 -3.88
CA ASN A 54 24.51 -12.60 -4.44
C ASN A 54 24.34 -12.84 -5.95
N ASN A 55 23.17 -12.57 -6.53
CA ASN A 55 22.88 -12.84 -7.94
C ASN A 55 22.45 -11.59 -8.73
N MET A 56 22.33 -10.42 -8.09
CA MET A 56 21.82 -9.21 -8.71
C MET A 56 22.61 -8.75 -9.96
N GLN A 57 23.90 -9.10 -10.06
CA GLN A 57 24.73 -8.85 -11.25
C GLN A 57 24.19 -9.55 -12.51
N GLY A 58 23.51 -10.69 -12.36
CA GLY A 58 22.83 -11.40 -13.45
C GLY A 58 21.49 -10.80 -13.85
N PHE A 59 21.00 -9.79 -13.11
CA PHE A 59 19.67 -9.19 -13.29
C PHE A 59 19.73 -7.72 -13.73
N THR A 60 20.86 -7.18 -14.22
CA THR A 60 21.02 -5.76 -14.57
C THR A 60 19.89 -5.19 -15.44
N LYS A 61 19.42 -5.94 -16.44
CA LYS A 61 18.28 -5.51 -17.28
C LYS A 61 16.97 -5.43 -16.47
N SER A 62 16.68 -6.44 -15.66
CA SER A 62 15.48 -6.49 -14.82
C SER A 62 15.51 -5.44 -13.70
N LEU A 63 16.67 -5.20 -13.10
CA LEU A 63 16.87 -4.14 -12.09
C LEU A 63 16.45 -2.78 -12.64
N ASN A 64 16.93 -2.42 -13.83
CA ASN A 64 16.54 -1.17 -14.49
C ASN A 64 15.06 -1.18 -14.90
N THR A 65 14.56 -2.29 -15.45
CA THR A 65 13.17 -2.39 -15.92
C THR A 65 12.16 -2.23 -14.78
N PHE A 66 12.44 -2.85 -13.64
CA PHE A 66 11.56 -2.86 -12.47
C PHE A 66 11.89 -1.78 -11.43
N ASN A 67 12.78 -0.85 -11.77
CA ASN A 67 13.21 0.27 -10.93
C ASN A 67 13.70 -0.16 -9.53
N VAL A 68 14.50 -1.24 -9.49
CA VAL A 68 15.15 -1.76 -8.28
C VAL A 68 16.64 -1.43 -8.36
N GLY A 69 17.10 -0.57 -7.45
CA GLY A 69 18.41 0.07 -7.51
C GLY A 69 18.59 1.04 -6.34
N ASP A 70 18.80 2.32 -6.63
CA ASP A 70 19.16 3.33 -5.63
C ASP A 70 18.10 3.49 -4.52
N ASP A 71 16.89 3.94 -4.88
CA ASP A 71 15.80 4.15 -3.92
C ASP A 71 15.15 2.83 -3.47
N CYS A 72 15.28 1.76 -4.25
CA CYS A 72 14.70 0.46 -3.96
C CYS A 72 15.79 -0.61 -4.04
N PRO A 73 16.71 -0.69 -3.06
CA PRO A 73 17.85 -1.59 -3.13
C PRO A 73 17.45 -3.06 -3.00
N VAL A 74 18.31 -3.94 -3.49
CA VAL A 74 18.24 -5.37 -3.18
C VAL A 74 18.84 -5.60 -1.79
N PHE A 75 18.14 -6.32 -0.92
CA PHE A 75 18.62 -6.65 0.42
C PHE A 75 18.23 -8.08 0.83
N PRO A 76 18.96 -8.71 1.79
CA PRO A 76 18.61 -10.04 2.28
C PRO A 76 17.17 -10.08 2.83
N GLY A 77 16.36 -11.03 2.35
CA GLY A 77 14.97 -11.18 2.79
C GLY A 77 13.97 -10.19 2.17
N LEU A 78 14.32 -9.52 1.06
CA LEU A 78 13.44 -8.57 0.37
C LEU A 78 12.03 -9.13 0.10
N PHE A 79 11.94 -10.32 -0.49
CA PHE A 79 10.64 -10.93 -0.80
C PHE A 79 9.88 -11.33 0.47
N GLU A 80 10.58 -11.84 1.49
CA GLU A 80 9.95 -12.17 2.78
C GLU A 80 9.38 -10.92 3.46
N PHE A 81 10.12 -9.80 3.39
CA PHE A 81 9.65 -8.52 3.87
C PHE A 81 8.35 -8.11 3.15
N CYS A 82 8.33 -8.21 1.81
CA CYS A 82 7.14 -7.95 0.99
C CYS A 82 5.95 -8.84 1.35
N SER A 83 6.19 -10.14 1.50
CA SER A 83 5.19 -11.12 1.87
C SER A 83 4.54 -10.82 3.23
N ARG A 84 5.34 -10.40 4.22
CA ARG A 84 4.86 -10.13 5.58
C ARG A 84 4.00 -8.88 5.68
N TYR A 85 4.45 -7.74 5.13
CA TYR A 85 3.62 -6.52 5.22
C TYR A 85 2.36 -6.63 4.35
N THR A 86 2.45 -7.28 3.19
CA THR A 86 1.30 -7.47 2.29
C THR A 86 0.28 -8.42 2.90
N GLY A 87 0.73 -9.54 3.46
CA GLY A 87 -0.16 -10.53 4.04
C GLY A 87 -0.92 -10.01 5.26
N ALA A 88 -0.29 -9.16 6.07
CA ALA A 88 -0.96 -8.47 7.17
C ALA A 88 -2.08 -7.53 6.69
N SER A 89 -1.84 -6.71 5.65
CA SER A 89 -2.87 -5.84 5.08
C SER A 89 -4.01 -6.63 4.43
N LEU A 90 -3.69 -7.71 3.70
CA LEU A 90 -4.69 -8.57 3.08
C LEU A 90 -5.56 -9.29 4.12
N GLN A 91 -4.94 -9.78 5.19
CA GLN A 91 -5.66 -10.41 6.31
C GLN A 91 -6.57 -9.39 7.01
N GLY A 92 -6.11 -8.16 7.23
CA GLY A 92 -6.95 -7.09 7.79
C GLY A 92 -8.18 -6.80 6.92
N ALA A 93 -8.00 -6.67 5.61
CA ALA A 93 -9.10 -6.48 4.66
C ALA A 93 -10.09 -7.65 4.67
N THR A 94 -9.58 -8.89 4.74
CA THR A 94 -10.43 -10.10 4.82
C THR A 94 -11.24 -10.12 6.12
N GLN A 95 -10.62 -9.78 7.26
CA GLN A 95 -11.31 -9.71 8.55
C GLN A 95 -12.40 -8.64 8.56
N LEU A 96 -12.18 -7.48 7.93
CA LEU A 96 -13.20 -6.44 7.76
C LEU A 96 -14.38 -6.95 6.91
N ASN A 97 -14.10 -7.55 5.75
CA ASN A 97 -15.12 -8.13 4.87
C ASN A 97 -16.00 -9.18 5.58
N HIS A 98 -15.37 -10.00 6.44
CA HIS A 98 -16.04 -11.05 7.20
C HIS A 98 -16.60 -10.58 8.54
N LYS A 99 -16.56 -9.26 8.82
CA LYS A 99 -17.08 -8.65 10.05
C LYS A 99 -16.48 -9.26 11.33
N ILE A 100 -15.22 -9.69 11.26
CA ILE A 100 -14.47 -10.22 12.41
C ILE A 100 -13.97 -9.08 13.30
N CYS A 101 -13.73 -7.90 12.71
CA CYS A 101 -13.35 -6.70 13.41
C CYS A 101 -13.96 -5.46 12.73
N ASP A 102 -14.09 -4.37 13.49
CA ASP A 102 -14.45 -3.05 12.96
C ASP A 102 -13.22 -2.25 12.50
N ILE A 103 -12.06 -2.53 13.10
CA ILE A 103 -10.78 -1.87 12.81
C ILE A 103 -9.68 -2.94 12.74
N ALA A 104 -8.94 -2.95 11.64
CA ALA A 104 -7.73 -3.74 11.46
C ALA A 104 -6.52 -2.81 11.39
N ILE A 105 -5.44 -3.13 12.12
CA ILE A 105 -4.24 -2.30 12.21
C ILE A 105 -3.04 -3.09 11.71
N ASN A 106 -2.40 -2.61 10.65
CA ASN A 106 -1.11 -3.11 10.17
C ASN A 106 -0.12 -1.95 10.01
N TRP A 107 0.76 -1.78 11.00
CA TRP A 107 1.80 -0.74 10.94
C TRP A 107 2.92 -1.04 9.94
N ALA A 108 3.05 -2.30 9.49
CA ALA A 108 4.11 -2.70 8.57
C ALA A 108 3.82 -2.34 7.11
N GLY A 109 2.54 -2.21 6.75
CA GLY A 109 2.07 -1.88 5.41
C GLY A 109 2.05 -0.38 5.12
N GLY A 110 1.23 0.01 4.15
CA GLY A 110 1.10 1.40 3.72
C GLY A 110 2.12 1.81 2.66
N LEU A 111 2.68 0.86 1.90
CA LEU A 111 3.74 1.11 0.92
C LEU A 111 3.11 1.59 -0.41
N HIS A 112 2.66 2.85 -0.40
CA HIS A 112 1.80 3.46 -1.41
C HIS A 112 2.43 3.82 -2.77
N HIS A 113 3.75 3.81 -2.89
CA HIS A 113 4.43 4.23 -4.13
C HIS A 113 4.61 3.10 -5.15
N ALA A 114 4.51 1.84 -4.73
CA ALA A 114 4.75 0.70 -5.61
C ALA A 114 3.76 0.70 -6.79
N LYS A 115 4.28 0.45 -7.98
CA LYS A 115 3.53 0.47 -9.25
C LYS A 115 3.24 -0.96 -9.71
N LYS A 116 2.34 -1.09 -10.70
CA LYS A 116 1.97 -2.41 -11.24
C LYS A 116 3.18 -3.21 -11.74
N PHE A 117 4.12 -2.54 -12.39
CA PHE A 117 5.27 -3.16 -13.06
C PHE A 117 6.62 -2.77 -12.44
N GLY A 118 6.68 -2.24 -11.21
CA GLY A 118 7.96 -1.82 -10.66
C GLY A 118 7.90 -1.18 -9.29
N ALA A 119 9.07 -1.10 -8.65
CA ALA A 119 9.27 -0.46 -7.36
C ALA A 119 9.36 1.06 -7.51
N SER A 120 9.07 1.79 -6.44
CA SER A 120 9.23 3.24 -6.37
C SER A 120 9.24 3.71 -4.91
N GLY A 121 10.06 4.69 -4.54
CA GLY A 121 10.01 5.34 -3.23
C GLY A 121 10.04 4.38 -2.04
N PHE A 122 11.01 3.45 -2.01
CA PHE A 122 11.12 2.36 -1.01
C PHE A 122 9.99 1.31 -1.01
N CYS A 123 9.05 1.38 -1.96
CA CYS A 123 7.89 0.50 -2.05
C CYS A 123 8.05 -0.51 -3.20
N TYR A 124 7.95 -1.81 -2.87
CA TYR A 124 8.10 -2.89 -3.85
C TYR A 124 6.75 -3.51 -4.23
N VAL A 125 5.91 -3.85 -3.25
CA VAL A 125 4.56 -4.37 -3.44
C VAL A 125 3.57 -3.38 -2.84
N ASN A 126 2.50 -3.08 -3.57
CA ASN A 126 1.46 -2.15 -3.14
C ASN A 126 0.40 -2.92 -2.34
N ASP A 127 0.66 -3.10 -1.05
CA ASP A 127 -0.23 -3.81 -0.13
C ASP A 127 -1.61 -3.15 -0.02
N ILE A 128 -1.65 -1.82 -0.15
CA ILE A 128 -2.88 -1.04 -0.10
C ILE A 128 -3.79 -1.40 -1.28
N VAL A 129 -3.26 -1.43 -2.51
CA VAL A 129 -4.06 -1.77 -3.69
C VAL A 129 -4.61 -3.20 -3.58
N ILE A 130 -3.78 -4.16 -3.16
CA ILE A 130 -4.19 -5.55 -2.97
C ILE A 130 -5.31 -5.65 -1.91
N SER A 131 -5.19 -4.93 -0.80
CA SER A 131 -6.23 -4.87 0.24
C SER A 131 -7.51 -4.20 -0.23
N ILE A 132 -7.43 -3.10 -0.99
CA ILE A 132 -8.62 -2.46 -1.56
C ILE A 132 -9.31 -3.40 -2.55
N LEU A 133 -8.57 -4.14 -3.39
CA LEU A 133 -9.14 -5.17 -4.25
C LEU A 133 -9.84 -6.28 -3.46
N GLU A 134 -9.38 -6.60 -2.24
CA GLU A 134 -10.09 -7.52 -1.35
C GLU A 134 -11.38 -6.90 -0.82
N LEU A 135 -11.34 -5.65 -0.34
CA LEU A 135 -12.52 -4.92 0.15
C LEU A 135 -13.59 -4.77 -0.94
N LEU A 136 -13.21 -4.52 -2.19
CA LEU A 136 -14.12 -4.38 -3.32
C LEU A 136 -14.92 -5.65 -3.66
N LYS A 137 -14.60 -6.81 -3.07
CA LYS A 137 -15.44 -8.01 -3.19
C LYS A 137 -16.78 -7.88 -2.44
N TYR A 138 -16.83 -7.06 -1.38
CA TYR A 138 -18.00 -6.91 -0.50
C TYR A 138 -18.52 -5.47 -0.45
N HIS A 139 -17.63 -4.49 -0.64
CA HIS A 139 -17.97 -3.08 -0.54
C HIS A 139 -18.13 -2.45 -1.93
N PRO A 140 -19.29 -1.83 -2.23
CA PRO A 140 -19.50 -1.18 -3.53
C PRO A 140 -18.55 0.01 -3.72
N ARG A 141 -18.22 0.71 -2.62
CA ARG A 141 -17.37 1.89 -2.57
C ARG A 141 -16.34 1.77 -1.44
N VAL A 142 -15.10 2.15 -1.72
CA VAL A 142 -14.00 2.20 -0.75
C VAL A 142 -13.39 3.60 -0.76
N LEU A 143 -13.18 4.18 0.43
CA LEU A 143 -12.48 5.43 0.60
C LEU A 143 -11.05 5.15 1.07
N TYR A 144 -10.08 5.65 0.33
CA TYR A 144 -8.67 5.66 0.71
C TYR A 144 -8.24 7.08 1.09
N ILE A 145 -7.77 7.24 2.33
CA ILE A 145 -7.23 8.51 2.85
C ILE A 145 -5.74 8.32 3.11
N ASN A 146 -4.93 9.22 2.54
CA ASN A 146 -3.50 9.23 2.68
C ASN A 146 -3.03 10.55 3.33
N ILE A 147 -2.31 10.41 4.45
CA ILE A 147 -1.73 11.51 5.23
C ILE A 147 -0.20 11.46 5.24
N ASP A 148 0.41 10.64 4.37
CA ASP A 148 1.86 10.66 4.19
C ASP A 148 2.26 11.99 3.55
N ILE A 149 3.48 12.46 3.86
CA ILE A 149 3.99 13.71 3.29
C ILE A 149 4.15 13.63 1.77
N HIS A 150 4.33 12.43 1.22
CA HIS A 150 4.40 12.18 -0.21
C HIS A 150 3.01 11.85 -0.79
N HIS A 151 2.78 12.27 -2.02
CA HIS A 151 1.55 11.91 -2.74
C HIS A 151 1.42 10.38 -2.87
N GLY A 152 0.23 9.85 -2.57
CA GLY A 152 -0.11 8.43 -2.72
C GLY A 152 -0.32 7.97 -4.17
N ASP A 153 0.67 8.22 -5.01
CA ASP A 153 0.64 8.09 -6.46
C ASP A 153 0.38 6.67 -6.96
N GLY A 154 0.95 5.62 -6.34
CA GLY A 154 0.73 4.23 -6.74
C GLY A 154 -0.72 3.78 -6.54
N VAL A 155 -1.34 4.19 -5.42
CA VAL A 155 -2.75 3.89 -5.13
C VAL A 155 -3.67 4.72 -6.02
N GLN A 156 -3.37 6.00 -6.22
CA GLN A 156 -4.13 6.86 -7.13
C GLN A 156 -4.12 6.29 -8.56
N GLU A 157 -2.95 5.94 -9.08
CA GLU A 157 -2.79 5.38 -10.43
C GLU A 157 -3.58 4.07 -10.62
N ALA A 158 -3.53 3.18 -9.62
CA ALA A 158 -4.21 1.88 -9.68
C ALA A 158 -5.74 2.00 -9.79
N PHE A 159 -6.33 3.09 -9.28
CA PHE A 159 -7.78 3.30 -9.25
C PHE A 159 -8.24 4.53 -10.03
N TYR A 160 -7.38 5.14 -10.84
CA TYR A 160 -7.63 6.43 -11.48
C TYR A 160 -8.88 6.44 -12.39
N LEU A 161 -9.24 5.29 -12.95
CA LEU A 161 -10.35 5.13 -13.90
C LEU A 161 -11.60 4.47 -13.31
N THR A 162 -11.70 4.32 -11.98
CA THR A 162 -12.90 3.77 -11.32
C THR A 162 -13.52 4.75 -10.34
N ASP A 163 -14.85 4.73 -10.28
CA ASP A 163 -15.67 5.44 -9.30
C ASP A 163 -15.87 4.63 -8.00
N ARG A 164 -15.48 3.35 -7.97
CA ARG A 164 -15.62 2.47 -6.79
C ARG A 164 -14.61 2.76 -5.69
N VAL A 165 -13.54 3.49 -5.99
CA VAL A 165 -12.50 3.85 -5.02
C VAL A 165 -12.22 5.34 -5.11
N MET A 166 -12.43 6.07 -4.02
CA MET A 166 -12.00 7.46 -3.92
C MET A 166 -10.64 7.51 -3.22
N THR A 167 -9.66 8.16 -3.85
CA THR A 167 -8.33 8.40 -3.28
C THR A 167 -8.17 9.86 -2.88
N VAL A 168 -8.01 10.13 -1.59
CA VAL A 168 -7.76 11.47 -1.04
C VAL A 168 -6.36 11.49 -0.43
N SER A 169 -5.50 12.40 -0.88
CA SER A 169 -4.12 12.52 -0.39
C SER A 169 -3.79 13.96 -0.05
N PHE A 170 -3.27 14.18 1.16
CA PHE A 170 -2.75 15.46 1.61
C PHE A 170 -1.23 15.36 1.69
N HIS A 171 -0.52 16.09 0.85
CA HIS A 171 0.93 15.92 0.69
C HIS A 171 1.62 17.23 0.36
N LYS A 172 2.95 17.25 0.52
CA LYS A 172 3.78 18.35 0.05
C LYS A 172 3.89 18.28 -1.48
N TYR A 173 3.68 19.41 -2.15
CA TYR A 173 3.81 19.55 -3.59
C TYR A 173 4.81 20.68 -3.97
N GLY A 174 5.38 20.61 -5.17
CA GLY A 174 6.32 21.61 -5.72
C GLY A 174 7.80 21.36 -5.45
N ASN A 175 8.67 22.12 -6.13
CA ASN A 175 10.15 22.04 -6.02
C ASN A 175 10.72 20.63 -6.22
N TYR A 176 10.19 19.87 -7.19
CA TYR A 176 10.57 18.47 -7.45
C TYR A 176 10.46 17.54 -6.23
N PHE A 177 9.62 17.90 -5.25
CA PHE A 177 9.37 17.03 -4.11
C PHE A 177 8.75 15.72 -4.60
N PHE A 178 9.35 14.60 -4.23
CA PHE A 178 8.92 13.27 -4.65
C PHE A 178 7.45 13.02 -4.25
N PRO A 179 6.62 12.39 -5.09
CA PRO A 179 6.90 11.82 -6.41
C PRO A 179 6.71 12.79 -7.59
N GLY A 180 6.57 14.10 -7.34
CA GLY A 180 6.38 15.11 -8.40
C GLY A 180 5.00 15.11 -9.04
N THR A 181 4.04 14.36 -8.49
CA THR A 181 2.65 14.27 -8.95
C THR A 181 1.69 14.73 -7.83
N GLY A 182 0.39 14.76 -8.11
CA GLY A 182 -0.62 15.18 -7.12
C GLY A 182 -0.82 16.69 -7.05
N GLU A 183 -0.48 17.43 -8.13
CA GLU A 183 -0.76 18.86 -8.22
C GLU A 183 -2.22 19.16 -7.89
N SER A 184 -2.45 20.29 -7.21
CA SER A 184 -3.79 20.83 -7.02
C SER A 184 -4.32 21.37 -8.35
N CYS A 185 -4.62 20.47 -9.29
CA CYS A 185 -5.56 20.81 -10.32
C CYS A 185 -6.92 21.02 -9.62
N SER A 186 -7.79 21.87 -10.17
CA SER A 186 -9.23 21.95 -9.86
C SER A 186 -9.98 20.61 -10.00
N GLN A 187 -9.26 19.51 -10.16
CA GLN A 187 -9.65 18.14 -9.93
C GLN A 187 -9.48 17.82 -8.43
N LEU A 188 -10.54 18.07 -7.65
CA LEU A 188 -11.07 16.92 -6.92
C LEU A 188 -11.10 15.77 -7.93
N VAL A 189 -10.12 14.86 -7.84
CA VAL A 189 -10.09 13.60 -8.60
C VAL A 189 -11.51 13.11 -8.60
N LEU A 190 -12.19 13.21 -9.77
CA LEU A 190 -13.64 13.18 -9.94
C LEU A 190 -14.28 12.62 -8.69
N ALA A 191 -14.67 13.49 -7.74
CA ALA A 191 -15.42 13.06 -6.57
C ALA A 191 -16.49 12.14 -7.16
N PRO A 192 -16.45 10.82 -6.88
CA PRO A 192 -17.23 9.90 -7.69
C PRO A 192 -18.69 10.35 -7.66
N SER A 193 -19.47 10.08 -8.71
CA SER A 193 -20.83 10.67 -8.84
C SER A 193 -21.68 10.50 -7.57
N TRP A 194 -21.46 9.43 -6.81
CA TRP A 194 -22.07 9.17 -5.51
C TRP A 194 -21.80 10.21 -4.41
N ILE A 195 -20.82 11.11 -4.54
CA ILE A 195 -20.61 12.26 -3.65
C ILE A 195 -21.64 13.36 -3.94
N TYR A 196 -22.01 13.54 -5.21
CA TYR A 196 -22.97 14.55 -5.64
C TYR A 196 -24.43 14.07 -5.54
N GLU A 197 -24.65 12.76 -5.57
CA GLU A 197 -26.00 12.16 -5.50
C GLU A 197 -26.60 12.10 -4.08
N ASP A 198 -25.79 12.18 -3.02
CA ASP A 198 -26.31 12.26 -1.64
C ASP A 198 -26.40 13.71 -1.15
N SER A 199 -27.48 14.37 -1.58
CA SER A 199 -27.87 15.74 -1.15
C SER A 199 -27.97 15.93 0.38
N ARG A 200 -27.90 14.86 1.18
CA ARG A 200 -27.90 14.91 2.65
C ARG A 200 -26.54 15.26 3.26
N LEU A 201 -25.43 15.07 2.53
CA LEU A 201 -24.09 15.41 3.02
C LEU A 201 -23.73 16.89 2.81
N LEU A 202 -24.46 17.60 1.95
CA LEU A 202 -24.31 19.04 1.71
C LEU A 202 -25.26 19.90 2.57
N SER A 203 -26.18 19.29 3.30
CA SER A 203 -26.98 20.00 4.31
C SER A 203 -26.36 19.80 5.70
N CYS A 204 -25.38 20.64 6.05
CA CYS A 204 -25.17 20.95 7.46
C CYS A 204 -26.47 21.54 8.01
N ARG A 205 -27.13 20.80 8.91
CA ARG A 205 -27.95 21.37 9.97
C ARG A 205 -27.19 21.23 11.28
#